data_AF-A0A7K0KI21-F1
#
_entry.id   AF-A0A7K0KI21-F1
#
_cell.length_a   1.000
_cell.length_b   1.000
_cell.length_c   1.000
_cell.angle_alpha   90.00
_cell.angle_beta   90.00
_cell.angle_gamma   90.00
#
_symmetry.space_group_name_H-M   'P 1'
#
loop_
_entity.id
_entity.type
_entity.pdbx_description
1 polymer ?
#
loop_
_entity_poly.entity_id
_entity_poly.type
_entity_poly.pdbx_seq_one_letter_code
_entity_poly.pdbx_strand_id
1 'polypeptide(L)'
;MTADNNRKFDQLELNSDVFAFQAVESHIDLKRMIGDAASTFHVPVLHHNIEPDDEEKGRTILMVKGKSTQGLDCILLKSGVFTLRIPEFASEEDVRLCYTLLRDAKTQCESLVIHQNDDNTIADLSDDAERETFFYRLDNMAKVIEQQDDHIGIEGVNHLFHIFPTYIKQQQPYAKPKAWAYKAYEDFASVEWDYEDYPSVDPAKIIDPSGEEYSARFVSNMKCFVGVCQKIVLCESDGAKITDAEDFFKATSGNAYIHRLDFAQFTLDPMSDEDWKQLMDRVPGDYLTHPKTYILRWNPTISSFKLEHYRKACAYHDGFSMNWSIYEWEKAKKGDRFYMERLGDDGRGIVFRGQFTSDPYLGEDWAGTNKKRYYVDIDCFDASPADGQPQITVEELKSILPEINWDKGHSGQLLTEGQAQKLEELWDSKMEA
;
A
#
# COMPACT_ATOMS: atom_id res chain seq x y z
N MET A 1 6.75 -7.49 6.15
CA MET A 1 7.11 -8.87 6.57
C MET A 1 8.30 -9.34 5.75
N THR A 2 9.33 -9.91 6.38
CA THR A 2 10.44 -10.56 5.65
C THR A 2 10.01 -11.95 5.17
N ALA A 3 10.59 -12.46 4.08
CA ALA A 3 10.25 -13.78 3.54
C ALA A 3 10.44 -14.93 4.55
N ASP A 4 11.37 -14.78 5.50
CA ASP A 4 11.63 -15.78 6.54
C ASP A 4 10.58 -15.77 7.66
N ASN A 5 9.93 -14.63 7.94
CA ASN A 5 8.88 -14.55 8.96
C ASN A 5 7.57 -15.18 8.47
N ASN A 6 7.20 -14.98 7.20
CA ASN A 6 6.06 -15.69 6.61
C ASN A 6 6.27 -17.21 6.69
N ARG A 7 7.48 -17.69 6.37
CA ARG A 7 7.82 -19.12 6.47
C ARG A 7 7.69 -19.68 7.89
N LYS A 8 7.98 -18.90 8.93
CA LYS A 8 7.80 -19.34 10.33
C LYS A 8 6.33 -19.41 10.72
N PHE A 9 5.53 -18.43 10.29
CA PHE A 9 4.09 -18.43 10.56
C PHE A 9 3.39 -19.60 9.84
N ASP A 10 3.72 -19.84 8.57
CA ASP A 10 3.17 -20.94 7.76
C ASP A 10 3.50 -22.34 8.30
N GLN A 11 4.49 -22.45 9.20
CA GLN A 11 4.87 -23.69 9.87
C GLN A 11 4.10 -23.94 11.16
N LEU A 12 3.31 -22.98 11.64
CA LEU A 12 2.51 -23.15 12.85
C LEU A 12 1.32 -24.06 12.57
N GLU A 13 1.22 -25.16 13.31
CA GLU A 13 -0.01 -25.95 13.37
C GLU A 13 -1.04 -25.20 14.22
N LEU A 14 -1.95 -24.50 13.53
CA LEU A 14 -3.06 -23.77 14.12
C LEU A 14 -4.34 -24.59 13.98
N ASN A 15 -5.13 -24.63 15.05
CA ASN A 15 -6.41 -25.33 15.04
C ASN A 15 -7.49 -24.47 14.39
N SER A 16 -8.13 -24.97 13.35
CA SER A 16 -9.46 -24.51 12.92
C SER A 16 -10.44 -25.67 12.97
N ASP A 17 -11.74 -25.34 12.99
CA ASP A 17 -12.79 -26.34 13.08
C ASP A 17 -13.80 -26.13 11.96
N VAL A 18 -14.20 -27.22 11.30
CA VAL A 18 -15.26 -27.23 10.28
C VAL A 18 -16.32 -28.23 10.69
N PHE A 19 -17.55 -27.77 10.79
CA PHE A 19 -18.70 -28.62 11.04
C PHE A 19 -19.52 -28.77 9.76
N ALA A 20 -19.99 -29.97 9.47
CA ALA A 20 -20.76 -30.25 8.25
C ALA A 20 -21.97 -31.16 8.53
N PHE A 21 -23.10 -30.87 7.88
CA PHE A 21 -24.29 -31.72 7.94
C PHE A 21 -25.20 -31.58 6.71
N GLN A 22 -26.02 -32.60 6.45
CA GLN A 22 -26.99 -32.61 5.35
C GLN A 22 -28.22 -31.74 5.67
N ALA A 23 -28.15 -30.44 5.37
CA ALA A 23 -29.21 -29.49 5.70
C ALA A 23 -30.48 -29.70 4.87
N VAL A 24 -30.33 -29.94 3.55
CA VAL A 24 -31.49 -30.06 2.65
C VAL A 24 -32.24 -31.37 2.86
N GLU A 25 -31.52 -32.50 2.92
CA GLU A 25 -32.14 -33.82 3.14
C GLU A 25 -32.77 -33.93 4.53
N SER A 26 -32.17 -33.27 5.53
CA SER A 26 -32.70 -33.23 6.90
C SER A 26 -33.76 -32.15 7.10
N HIS A 27 -34.16 -31.45 6.04
CA HIS A 27 -35.18 -30.39 6.07
C HIS A 27 -34.90 -29.28 7.11
N ILE A 28 -33.63 -28.92 7.30
CA ILE A 28 -33.23 -27.85 8.23
C ILE A 28 -33.60 -26.50 7.63
N ASP A 29 -34.35 -25.69 8.38
CA ASP A 29 -34.62 -24.29 8.03
C ASP A 29 -33.45 -23.43 8.52
N LEU A 30 -32.46 -23.23 7.64
CA LEU A 30 -31.25 -22.44 7.94
C LEU A 30 -31.58 -21.00 8.33
N LYS A 31 -32.64 -20.41 7.78
CA LYS A 31 -33.02 -19.03 8.11
C LYS A 31 -33.57 -18.97 9.53
N ARG A 32 -34.43 -19.91 9.89
CA ARG A 32 -34.93 -20.05 11.27
C ARG A 32 -33.78 -20.35 12.22
N MET A 33 -32.87 -21.26 11.84
CA MET A 33 -31.70 -21.63 12.66
C MET A 33 -30.83 -20.42 13.00
N ILE A 34 -30.52 -19.59 12.00
CA ILE A 34 -29.74 -18.36 12.21
C ILE A 34 -30.53 -17.36 13.07
N GLY A 35 -31.84 -17.21 12.84
CA GLY A 35 -32.69 -16.30 13.62
C GLY A 35 -32.82 -16.70 15.09
N ASP A 36 -33.05 -17.98 15.35
CA ASP A 36 -33.19 -18.55 16.69
C ASP A 36 -31.84 -18.46 17.43
N ALA A 37 -30.72 -18.78 16.78
CA ALA A 37 -29.38 -18.60 17.36
C ALA A 37 -29.05 -17.14 17.67
N ALA A 38 -29.32 -16.23 16.74
CA ALA A 38 -29.10 -14.78 16.92
C ALA A 38 -29.88 -14.22 18.10
N SER A 39 -31.07 -14.74 18.39
CA SER A 39 -31.91 -14.30 19.51
C SER A 39 -31.31 -14.60 20.89
N THR A 40 -30.31 -15.49 20.97
CA THR A 40 -29.62 -15.83 22.23
C THR A 40 -28.53 -14.83 22.63
N PHE A 41 -28.18 -13.90 21.72
CA PHE A 41 -27.16 -12.88 21.93
C PHE A 41 -27.79 -11.54 22.33
N HIS A 42 -27.12 -10.81 23.21
CA HIS A 42 -27.56 -9.48 23.67
C HIS A 42 -27.25 -8.36 22.67
N VAL A 43 -26.43 -8.66 21.67
CA VAL A 43 -26.02 -7.74 20.61
C VAL A 43 -26.41 -8.34 19.25
N PRO A 44 -26.58 -7.51 18.20
CA PRO A 44 -26.98 -8.02 16.89
C PRO A 44 -25.98 -9.04 16.34
N VAL A 45 -26.51 -10.11 15.74
CA VAL A 45 -25.75 -10.96 14.83
C VAL A 45 -25.93 -10.40 13.42
N LEU A 46 -24.81 -10.00 12.82
CA LEU A 46 -24.71 -9.46 11.47
C LEU A 46 -24.36 -10.58 10.49
N HIS A 47 -24.60 -10.31 9.21
CA HIS A 47 -24.21 -11.21 8.14
C HIS A 47 -23.60 -10.42 6.97
N HIS A 48 -22.59 -11.00 6.34
CA HIS A 48 -22.00 -10.50 5.09
C HIS A 48 -22.07 -11.61 4.04
N ASN A 49 -22.77 -11.36 2.93
CA ASN A 49 -22.87 -12.35 1.85
C ASN A 49 -21.64 -12.24 0.95
N ILE A 50 -21.01 -13.38 0.71
CA ILE A 50 -19.89 -13.52 -0.22
C ILE A 50 -20.45 -14.10 -1.52
N GLU A 51 -19.89 -13.68 -2.65
CA GLU A 51 -20.21 -14.29 -3.94
C GLU A 51 -19.83 -15.78 -3.92
N PRO A 52 -20.79 -16.69 -4.09
CA PRO A 52 -20.53 -18.13 -4.01
C PRO A 52 -19.74 -18.61 -5.23
N ASP A 53 -18.91 -19.63 -5.04
CA ASP A 53 -18.21 -20.30 -6.14
C ASP A 53 -19.10 -21.29 -6.95
N ASP A 54 -18.47 -22.05 -7.85
CA ASP A 54 -19.14 -23.01 -8.72
C ASP A 54 -19.72 -24.25 -8.00
N GLU A 55 -19.32 -24.55 -6.77
CA GLU A 55 -19.82 -25.66 -5.96
C GLU A 55 -20.78 -25.17 -4.86
N GLU A 56 -20.73 -23.89 -4.54
CA GLU A 56 -21.52 -23.22 -3.52
C GLU A 56 -22.89 -22.76 -4.05
N LYS A 57 -23.92 -22.95 -3.22
CA LYS A 57 -25.26 -22.37 -3.41
C LYS A 57 -25.39 -21.01 -2.72
N GLY A 58 -24.60 -20.79 -1.67
CA GLY A 58 -24.51 -19.51 -0.97
C GLY A 58 -23.44 -19.56 0.10
N ARG A 59 -22.78 -18.42 0.31
CA ARG A 59 -21.75 -18.24 1.33
C ARG A 59 -21.99 -16.95 2.10
N THR A 60 -21.87 -17.04 3.41
CA THR A 60 -22.15 -15.93 4.33
C THR A 60 -21.18 -15.97 5.49
N ILE A 61 -20.59 -14.83 5.85
CA ILE A 61 -19.91 -14.67 7.14
C ILE A 61 -20.94 -14.19 8.17
N LEU A 62 -21.10 -14.92 9.27
CA LEU A 62 -21.92 -14.52 10.42
C LEU A 62 -21.05 -13.95 11.53
N MET A 63 -21.48 -12.84 12.15
CA MET A 63 -20.65 -12.09 13.10
C MET A 63 -21.50 -11.55 14.24
N VAL A 64 -21.02 -11.61 15.47
CA VAL A 64 -21.60 -10.98 16.65
C VAL A 64 -21.04 -9.56 16.76
N LYS A 65 -21.90 -8.53 16.61
CA LYS A 65 -21.47 -7.12 16.60
C LYS A 65 -20.74 -6.75 17.89
N GLY A 66 -19.56 -6.14 17.75
CA GLY A 66 -18.72 -5.69 18.87
C GLY A 66 -17.91 -6.81 19.53
N LYS A 67 -17.95 -8.04 19.01
CA LYS A 67 -17.44 -9.24 19.68
C LYS A 67 -16.68 -10.21 18.78
N SER A 68 -17.09 -10.39 17.54
CA SER A 68 -16.38 -11.27 16.59
C SER A 68 -15.01 -10.71 16.22
N THR A 69 -14.05 -11.59 15.98
CA THR A 69 -12.75 -11.20 15.39
C THR A 69 -12.69 -11.57 13.91
N GLN A 70 -13.06 -12.82 13.59
CA GLN A 70 -13.05 -13.33 12.21
C GLN A 70 -14.45 -13.73 11.71
N GLY A 71 -15.42 -13.86 12.62
CA GLY A 71 -16.74 -14.36 12.28
C GLY A 71 -16.73 -15.85 11.91
N LEU A 72 -17.88 -16.34 11.46
CA LEU A 72 -18.09 -17.72 11.05
C LEU A 72 -18.35 -17.79 9.56
N ASP A 73 -17.54 -18.56 8.84
CA ASP A 73 -17.74 -18.80 7.42
C ASP A 73 -18.76 -19.93 7.23
N CYS A 74 -19.93 -19.57 6.71
CA CYS A 74 -21.08 -20.43 6.56
C CYS A 74 -21.35 -20.67 5.07
N ILE A 75 -21.30 -21.94 4.64
CA ILE A 75 -21.42 -22.30 3.23
C ILE A 75 -22.53 -23.33 3.08
N LEU A 76 -23.47 -23.08 2.17
CA LEU A 76 -24.41 -24.08 1.69
C LEU A 76 -23.93 -24.56 0.33
N LEU A 77 -23.53 -25.83 0.22
CA LEU A 77 -23.11 -26.44 -1.04
C LEU A 77 -24.31 -26.82 -1.92
N LYS A 78 -24.09 -26.92 -3.24
CA LYS A 78 -25.10 -27.39 -4.20
C LYS A 78 -25.55 -28.83 -3.93
N SER A 79 -24.71 -29.62 -3.25
CA SER A 79 -25.05 -30.96 -2.75
C SER A 79 -26.10 -30.95 -1.65
N GLY A 80 -26.36 -29.81 -1.01
CA GLY A 80 -27.27 -29.69 0.14
C GLY A 80 -26.60 -29.81 1.51
N VAL A 81 -25.28 -30.02 1.54
CA VAL A 81 -24.46 -29.96 2.75
C VAL A 81 -24.30 -28.50 3.19
N PHE A 82 -24.50 -28.24 4.46
CA PHE A 82 -24.19 -26.95 5.09
C PHE A 82 -22.95 -27.10 5.96
N THR A 83 -22.00 -26.16 5.83
CA THR A 83 -20.78 -26.13 6.61
C THR A 83 -20.67 -24.85 7.43
N LEU A 84 -20.13 -24.98 8.64
CA LEU A 84 -19.79 -23.89 9.55
C LEU A 84 -18.31 -24.00 9.89
N ARG A 85 -17.50 -23.01 9.50
CA ARG A 85 -16.08 -22.96 9.85
C ARG A 85 -15.85 -21.94 10.96
N ILE A 86 -15.15 -22.37 12.02
CA ILE A 86 -14.58 -21.53 13.06
C ILE A 86 -13.10 -21.27 12.70
N PRO A 87 -12.75 -20.04 12.27
CA PRO A 87 -11.38 -19.68 11.92
C PRO A 87 -10.37 -19.83 13.08
N GLU A 88 -9.09 -19.81 12.75
CA GLU A 88 -7.95 -20.06 13.65
C GLU A 88 -7.85 -19.06 14.81
N PHE A 89 -8.35 -17.84 14.62
CA PHE A 89 -8.36 -16.74 15.59
C PHE A 89 -9.77 -16.19 15.80
N ALA A 90 -10.78 -17.08 15.75
CA ALA A 90 -12.14 -16.77 16.14
C ALA A 90 -12.23 -16.39 17.63
N SER A 91 -13.08 -15.42 17.96
CA SER A 91 -13.31 -15.00 19.34
C SER A 91 -14.14 -16.02 20.12
N GLU A 92 -14.25 -15.84 21.43
CA GLU A 92 -15.13 -16.68 22.27
C GLU A 92 -16.59 -16.61 21.78
N GLU A 93 -17.03 -15.42 21.39
CA GLU A 93 -18.36 -15.20 20.84
C GLU A 93 -18.57 -15.81 19.45
N ASP A 94 -17.54 -15.88 18.61
CA ASP A 94 -17.60 -16.61 17.34
C ASP A 94 -17.82 -18.11 17.61
N VAL A 95 -17.03 -18.70 18.51
CA VAL A 95 -17.17 -20.11 18.90
C VAL A 95 -18.57 -20.38 19.47
N ARG A 96 -19.03 -19.54 20.39
CA ARG A 96 -20.38 -19.65 20.98
C ARG A 96 -21.48 -19.55 19.93
N LEU A 97 -21.35 -18.66 18.95
CA LEU A 97 -22.34 -18.54 17.86
C LEU A 97 -22.40 -19.84 17.05
N CYS A 98 -21.26 -20.44 16.74
CA CYS A 98 -21.21 -21.71 16.01
C CYS A 98 -21.93 -22.83 16.77
N TYR A 99 -21.58 -23.04 18.04
CA TYR A 99 -22.22 -24.06 18.87
C TYR A 99 -23.72 -23.81 19.06
N THR A 100 -24.14 -22.54 19.15
CA THR A 100 -25.56 -22.19 19.20
C THR A 100 -26.29 -22.60 17.92
N LEU A 101 -25.71 -22.35 16.74
CA LEU A 101 -26.28 -22.77 15.45
C LEU A 101 -26.37 -24.30 15.34
N LEU A 102 -25.31 -25.01 15.72
CA LEU A 102 -25.25 -26.48 15.66
C LEU A 102 -26.29 -27.13 16.58
N ARG A 103 -26.43 -26.62 17.80
CA ARG A 103 -27.45 -27.09 18.74
C ARG A 103 -28.85 -26.82 18.21
N ASP A 104 -29.11 -25.63 17.65
CA ASP A 104 -30.40 -25.33 17.04
C ASP A 104 -30.74 -26.28 15.89
N ALA A 105 -29.79 -26.55 14.99
CA ALA A 105 -29.95 -27.54 13.92
C ALA A 105 -30.37 -28.92 14.46
N LYS A 106 -29.75 -29.35 15.56
CA LYS A 106 -30.07 -30.61 16.25
C LYS A 106 -31.46 -30.60 16.89
N THR A 107 -31.96 -29.45 17.34
CA THR A 107 -33.35 -29.32 17.81
C THR A 107 -34.38 -29.42 16.69
N GLN A 108 -34.04 -28.94 15.48
CA GLN A 108 -34.91 -29.04 14.32
C GLN A 108 -34.97 -30.48 13.78
N CYS A 109 -33.88 -31.25 13.90
CA CYS A 109 -33.82 -32.64 13.52
C CYS A 109 -32.98 -33.46 14.52
N GLU A 110 -33.64 -34.20 15.42
CA GLU A 110 -32.98 -34.99 16.47
C GLU A 110 -32.04 -36.05 15.89
N SER A 111 -32.38 -36.64 14.74
CA SER A 111 -31.56 -37.64 14.05
C SER A 111 -30.40 -37.05 13.23
N LEU A 112 -30.26 -35.73 13.15
CA LEU A 112 -29.22 -35.07 12.36
C LEU A 112 -27.82 -35.50 12.82
N VAL A 113 -26.99 -35.97 11.89
CA VAL A 113 -25.58 -36.23 12.16
C VAL A 113 -24.77 -35.02 11.72
N ILE A 114 -23.97 -34.50 12.64
CA ILE A 114 -23.06 -33.38 12.41
C ILE A 114 -21.64 -33.94 12.53
N HIS A 115 -20.86 -33.75 11.47
CA HIS A 115 -19.47 -34.15 11.39
C HIS A 115 -18.57 -32.96 11.74
N GLN A 116 -17.44 -33.21 12.41
CA GLN A 116 -16.43 -32.21 12.75
C GLN A 116 -15.10 -32.60 12.11
N ASN A 117 -14.53 -31.70 11.30
CA ASN A 117 -13.23 -31.78 10.62
C ASN A 117 -13.08 -32.89 9.56
N ASP A 118 -13.73 -34.04 9.74
CA ASP A 118 -13.75 -35.16 8.81
C ASP A 118 -15.08 -35.92 8.84
N ASP A 119 -15.30 -36.80 7.86
CA ASP A 119 -16.54 -37.58 7.69
C ASP A 119 -16.72 -38.70 8.73
N ASN A 120 -15.76 -38.92 9.64
CA ASN A 120 -15.78 -40.02 10.61
C ASN A 120 -16.01 -39.53 12.05
N THR A 121 -15.78 -38.24 12.31
CA THR A 121 -15.84 -37.66 13.65
C THR A 121 -17.19 -36.97 13.86
N ILE A 122 -18.02 -37.52 14.75
CA ILE A 122 -19.30 -36.91 15.13
C ILE A 122 -19.02 -35.78 16.13
N ALA A 123 -19.57 -34.60 15.87
CA ALA A 123 -19.38 -33.42 16.71
C ALA A 123 -19.97 -33.61 18.11
N ASP A 124 -19.16 -33.32 19.14
CA ASP A 124 -19.67 -33.11 20.50
C ASP A 124 -20.17 -31.66 20.63
N LEU A 125 -21.46 -31.51 20.96
CA LEU A 125 -22.13 -30.22 21.12
C LEU A 125 -22.29 -29.81 22.59
N SER A 126 -21.58 -30.48 23.51
CA SER A 126 -21.58 -30.14 24.93
C SER A 126 -21.01 -28.74 25.20
N ASP A 127 -21.32 -28.19 26.37
CA ASP A 127 -20.73 -26.92 26.83
C ASP A 127 -19.22 -27.05 27.08
N ASP A 128 -18.75 -28.26 27.42
CA ASP A 128 -17.33 -28.54 27.62
C ASP A 128 -16.58 -28.53 26.28
N ALA A 129 -17.14 -29.13 25.22
CA ALA A 129 -16.57 -29.07 23.88
C ALA A 129 -16.52 -27.64 23.31
N GLU A 130 -17.54 -26.82 23.57
CA GLU A 130 -17.53 -25.39 23.21
C GLU A 130 -16.36 -24.64 23.87
N ARG A 131 -16.16 -24.87 25.18
CA ARG A 131 -15.06 -24.25 25.92
C ARG A 131 -13.69 -24.72 25.45
N GLU A 132 -13.54 -26.03 25.20
CA GLU A 132 -12.31 -26.59 24.65
C GLU A 132 -11.99 -26.01 23.27
N THR A 133 -12.99 -25.85 22.41
CA THR A 133 -12.82 -25.23 21.08
C THR A 133 -12.25 -23.82 21.19
N PHE A 134 -12.76 -23.01 22.12
CA PHE A 134 -12.19 -21.68 22.36
C PHE A 134 -10.79 -21.73 22.99
N PHE A 135 -10.50 -22.71 23.86
CA PHE A 135 -9.13 -22.89 24.36
C PHE A 135 -8.13 -23.22 23.26
N TYR A 136 -8.51 -23.95 22.22
CA TYR A 136 -7.65 -24.12 21.05
C TYR A 136 -7.36 -22.79 20.32
N ARG A 137 -8.31 -21.83 20.32
CA ARG A 137 -8.08 -20.48 19.78
C ARG A 137 -7.14 -19.66 20.65
N LEU A 138 -7.26 -19.77 21.97
CA LEU A 138 -6.26 -19.18 22.88
C LEU A 138 -4.86 -19.76 22.65
N ASP A 139 -4.76 -21.07 22.44
CA ASP A 139 -3.48 -21.72 22.16
C ASP A 139 -2.90 -21.30 20.80
N ASN A 140 -3.73 -21.12 19.77
CA ASN A 140 -3.28 -20.57 18.48
C ASN A 140 -2.66 -19.16 18.65
N MET A 141 -3.37 -18.27 19.33
CA MET A 141 -2.89 -16.91 19.62
C MET A 141 -1.61 -16.93 20.45
N ALA A 142 -1.54 -17.78 21.49
CA ALA A 142 -0.35 -17.95 22.31
C ALA A 142 0.84 -18.45 21.48
N LYS A 143 0.65 -19.46 20.61
CA LYS A 143 1.68 -19.97 19.70
C LYS A 143 2.25 -18.86 18.82
N VAL A 144 1.40 -18.03 18.23
CA VAL A 144 1.86 -16.89 17.40
C VAL A 144 2.68 -15.92 18.24
N ILE A 145 2.18 -15.52 19.41
CA ILE A 145 2.88 -14.58 20.29
C ILE A 145 4.21 -15.18 20.80
N GLU A 146 4.28 -16.47 21.09
CA GLU A 146 5.48 -17.10 21.63
C GLU A 146 6.55 -17.36 20.57
N GLN A 147 6.15 -17.78 19.37
CA GLN A 147 7.04 -18.34 18.34
C GLN A 147 7.39 -17.35 17.21
N GLN A 148 6.74 -16.18 17.17
CA GLN A 148 7.04 -15.12 16.21
C GLN A 148 7.71 -13.92 16.90
N ASP A 149 8.64 -13.30 16.21
CA ASP A 149 9.38 -12.11 16.68
C ASP A 149 8.93 -10.82 16.00
N ASP A 150 8.33 -10.94 14.81
CA ASP A 150 7.87 -9.84 13.97
C ASP A 150 6.35 -9.74 13.98
N HIS A 151 5.82 -8.62 13.48
CA HIS A 151 4.38 -8.43 13.29
C HIS A 151 3.78 -9.48 12.34
N ILE A 152 2.59 -9.97 12.69
CA ILE A 152 1.83 -10.92 11.89
C ILE A 152 0.47 -10.30 11.57
N GLY A 153 0.16 -10.13 10.29
CA GLY A 153 -1.17 -9.71 9.86
C GLY A 153 -2.14 -10.89 9.87
N ILE A 154 -3.31 -10.71 10.48
CA ILE A 154 -4.41 -11.67 10.55
C ILE A 154 -5.66 -11.01 10.00
N GLU A 155 -6.30 -11.68 9.06
CA GLU A 155 -7.56 -11.22 8.47
C GLU A 155 -8.67 -11.24 9.54
N GLY A 156 -9.23 -10.06 9.81
CA GLY A 156 -10.44 -9.87 10.61
C GLY A 156 -11.70 -9.78 9.76
N VAL A 157 -12.80 -9.36 10.38
CA VAL A 157 -14.09 -9.14 9.71
C VAL A 157 -14.14 -7.82 8.93
N ASN A 158 -13.48 -6.78 9.42
CA ASN A 158 -13.47 -5.41 8.89
C ASN A 158 -12.05 -4.94 8.57
N HIS A 159 -11.06 -5.32 9.38
CA HIS A 159 -9.69 -4.84 9.22
C HIS A 159 -8.67 -5.98 9.30
N LEU A 160 -7.48 -5.72 8.75
CA LEU A 160 -6.31 -6.56 8.99
C LEU A 160 -5.76 -6.20 10.38
N PHE A 161 -5.82 -7.15 11.30
CA PHE A 161 -5.25 -7.00 12.64
C PHE A 161 -3.80 -7.44 12.66
N HIS A 162 -2.91 -6.65 13.25
CA HIS A 162 -1.52 -7.06 13.40
C HIS A 162 -1.22 -7.50 14.84
N ILE A 163 -0.88 -8.77 15.02
CA ILE A 163 -0.27 -9.21 16.26
C ILE A 163 1.18 -8.74 16.24
N PHE A 164 1.59 -8.01 17.29
CA PHE A 164 2.98 -7.63 17.50
C PHE A 164 3.54 -8.29 18.77
N PRO A 165 4.10 -9.52 18.67
CA PRO A 165 4.46 -10.32 19.83
C PRO A 165 5.40 -9.64 20.82
N THR A 166 6.41 -8.94 20.31
CA THR A 166 7.40 -8.23 21.12
C THR A 166 6.78 -7.06 21.89
N TYR A 167 5.84 -6.35 21.31
CA TYR A 167 5.10 -5.25 21.95
C TYR A 167 4.18 -5.80 23.05
N ILE A 168 3.42 -6.86 22.77
CA ILE A 168 2.55 -7.50 23.76
C ILE A 168 3.35 -7.97 24.98
N LYS A 169 4.49 -8.65 24.75
CA LYS A 169 5.40 -9.09 25.82
C LYS A 169 5.99 -7.92 26.61
N GLN A 170 6.32 -6.80 25.95
CA GLN A 170 6.83 -5.60 26.63
C GLN A 170 5.76 -4.90 27.49
N GLN A 171 4.51 -4.85 27.03
CA GLN A 171 3.39 -4.28 27.80
C GLN A 171 3.06 -5.13 29.04
N GLN A 172 3.27 -6.45 28.96
CA GLN A 172 2.94 -7.39 30.02
C GLN A 172 4.08 -8.40 30.30
N PRO A 173 5.24 -7.95 30.80
CA PRO A 173 6.47 -8.77 30.86
C PRO A 173 6.40 -9.95 31.84
N TYR A 174 5.43 -9.94 32.76
CA TYR A 174 5.25 -11.00 33.76
C TYR A 174 3.97 -11.82 33.55
N ALA A 175 3.20 -11.52 32.49
CA ALA A 175 1.99 -12.27 32.20
C ALA A 175 2.31 -13.65 31.62
N LYS A 176 1.41 -14.60 31.83
CA LYS A 176 1.49 -15.93 31.22
C LYS A 176 0.97 -15.88 29.78
N PRO A 177 1.35 -16.83 28.91
CA PRO A 177 0.89 -16.87 27.51
C PRO A 177 -0.62 -16.73 27.33
N LYS A 178 -1.40 -17.40 28.19
CA LYS A 178 -2.87 -17.31 28.18
C LYS A 178 -3.37 -15.87 28.40
N ALA A 179 -2.73 -15.09 29.26
CA ALA A 179 -3.14 -13.71 29.51
C ALA A 179 -2.78 -12.78 28.33
N TRP A 180 -1.64 -12.99 27.67
CA TRP A 180 -1.33 -12.31 26.41
C TRP A 180 -2.36 -12.62 25.33
N ALA A 181 -2.75 -13.90 25.20
CA ALA A 181 -3.72 -14.33 24.22
C ALA A 181 -5.09 -13.65 24.43
N TYR A 182 -5.62 -13.64 25.64
CA TYR A 182 -6.87 -12.92 25.94
C TYR A 182 -6.79 -11.44 25.60
N LYS A 183 -5.71 -10.76 26.01
CA LYS A 183 -5.53 -9.34 25.71
C LYS A 183 -5.47 -9.09 24.21
N ALA A 184 -4.78 -9.94 23.46
CA ALA A 184 -4.70 -9.84 22.01
C ALA A 184 -6.07 -10.06 21.34
N TYR A 185 -6.91 -10.97 21.84
CA TYR A 185 -8.28 -11.13 21.36
C TYR A 185 -9.18 -9.92 21.67
N GLU A 186 -9.02 -9.32 22.85
CA GLU A 186 -9.71 -8.07 23.19
C GLU A 186 -9.30 -6.93 22.25
N ASP A 187 -7.99 -6.78 22.00
CA ASP A 187 -7.48 -5.77 21.06
C ASP A 187 -7.95 -6.04 19.62
N PHE A 188 -7.96 -7.30 19.20
CA PHE A 188 -8.46 -7.69 17.88
C PHE A 188 -9.93 -7.30 17.75
N ALA A 189 -10.79 -7.72 18.68
CA ALA A 189 -12.20 -7.34 18.64
C ALA A 189 -12.41 -5.80 18.69
N SER A 190 -11.63 -5.08 19.49
CA SER A 190 -11.67 -3.61 19.50
C SER A 190 -11.31 -3.02 18.14
N VAL A 191 -10.23 -3.49 17.50
CA VAL A 191 -9.84 -3.03 16.16
C VAL A 191 -10.96 -3.27 15.15
N GLU A 192 -11.60 -4.45 15.19
CA GLU A 192 -12.66 -4.80 14.25
C GLU A 192 -13.92 -3.92 14.40
N TRP A 193 -14.26 -3.49 15.61
CA TRP A 193 -15.57 -2.89 15.88
C TRP A 193 -15.54 -1.42 16.29
N ASP A 194 -14.49 -0.96 16.96
CA ASP A 194 -14.36 0.46 17.33
C ASP A 194 -14.09 1.33 16.09
N TYR A 195 -13.64 0.70 14.99
CA TYR A 195 -13.29 1.36 13.74
C TYR A 195 -14.06 0.83 12.52
N GLU A 196 -15.20 0.14 12.73
CA GLU A 196 -16.01 -0.47 11.65
C GLU A 196 -16.39 0.50 10.52
N ASP A 197 -16.41 1.81 10.81
CA ASP A 197 -16.76 2.88 9.87
C ASP A 197 -15.55 3.64 9.28
N TYR A 198 -14.32 3.16 9.52
CA TYR A 198 -13.08 3.68 8.94
C TYR A 198 -12.65 2.83 7.75
N PRO A 199 -12.71 3.34 6.50
CA PRO A 199 -12.20 2.60 5.35
C PRO A 199 -10.71 2.27 5.49
N SER A 200 -10.35 1.00 5.26
CA SER A 200 -8.95 0.56 5.25
C SER A 200 -8.22 1.15 4.04
N VAL A 201 -7.01 1.68 4.28
CA VAL A 201 -6.11 2.14 3.21
C VAL A 201 -5.28 0.96 2.73
N ASP A 202 -5.33 0.63 1.44
CA ASP A 202 -4.55 -0.49 0.86
C ASP A 202 -3.04 -0.23 0.79
N PRO A 203 -2.20 -1.29 0.82
CA PRO A 203 -0.76 -1.14 0.73
C PRO A 203 -0.34 -1.05 -0.72
N ALA A 204 0.51 -0.06 -1.03
CA ALA A 204 1.25 -0.01 -2.28
C ALA A 204 2.62 -0.65 -2.10
N LYS A 205 3.00 -1.57 -3.00
CA LYS A 205 4.39 -2.01 -3.14
C LYS A 205 5.12 -1.04 -4.07
N ILE A 206 6.21 -0.46 -3.58
CA ILE A 206 7.00 0.54 -4.30
C ILE A 206 8.42 0.00 -4.46
N ILE A 207 8.97 0.13 -5.67
CA ILE A 207 10.39 -0.06 -5.96
C ILE A 207 10.98 1.33 -6.15
N ASP A 208 11.97 1.69 -5.35
CA ASP A 208 12.63 2.98 -5.47
C ASP A 208 13.68 3.00 -6.61
N PRO A 209 14.23 4.17 -6.98
CA PRO A 209 15.24 4.25 -8.04
C PRO A 209 16.53 3.46 -7.77
N SER A 210 16.81 3.07 -6.52
CA SER A 210 17.93 2.22 -6.16
C SER A 210 17.62 0.72 -6.32
N GLY A 211 16.35 0.37 -6.57
CA GLY A 211 15.86 -1.00 -6.65
C GLY A 211 15.40 -1.56 -5.30
N GLU A 212 15.31 -0.74 -4.25
CA GLU A 212 14.81 -1.17 -2.94
C GLU A 212 13.28 -1.27 -2.96
N GLU A 213 12.76 -2.43 -2.52
CA GLU A 213 11.33 -2.67 -2.37
C GLU A 213 10.84 -2.31 -0.96
N TYR A 214 9.78 -1.51 -0.89
CA TYR A 214 9.08 -1.24 0.37
C TYR A 214 7.56 -1.12 0.19
N SER A 215 6.85 -1.26 1.30
CA SER A 215 5.41 -1.04 1.40
C SER A 215 5.10 0.38 1.88
N ALA A 216 4.14 1.02 1.22
CA ALA A 216 3.65 2.35 1.59
C ALA A 216 2.13 2.43 1.65
N ARG A 217 1.60 3.34 2.48
CA ARG A 217 0.16 3.68 2.53
C ARG A 217 -0.03 5.13 2.10
N PHE A 218 -0.91 5.35 1.13
CA PHE A 218 -1.25 6.68 0.64
C PHE A 218 -2.44 7.21 1.43
N VAL A 219 -2.22 8.28 2.17
CA VAL A 219 -3.23 8.87 3.06
C VAL A 219 -3.52 10.29 2.62
N SER A 220 -4.80 10.62 2.51
CA SER A 220 -5.29 11.99 2.30
C SER A 220 -6.03 12.45 3.55
N ASN A 221 -6.41 13.72 3.63
CA ASN A 221 -7.18 14.28 4.73
C ASN A 221 -8.63 13.74 4.77
N MET A 222 -8.78 12.45 5.08
CA MET A 222 -10.03 11.74 5.13
C MET A 222 -10.01 10.75 6.29
N LYS A 223 -11.22 10.39 6.74
CA LYS A 223 -11.41 9.34 7.72
C LYS A 223 -10.90 8.00 7.18
N CYS A 224 -9.91 7.38 7.82
CA CYS A 224 -9.40 6.08 7.38
C CYS A 224 -8.67 5.27 8.46
N PHE A 225 -8.61 3.96 8.24
CA PHE A 225 -7.80 3.02 9.01
C PHE A 225 -6.54 2.68 8.22
N VAL A 226 -5.37 2.88 8.84
CA VAL A 226 -4.08 2.66 8.20
C VAL A 226 -3.39 1.47 8.87
N GLY A 227 -3.31 0.36 8.13
CA GLY A 227 -2.58 -0.84 8.55
C GLY A 227 -1.06 -0.68 8.45
N VAL A 228 -0.32 -1.69 8.89
CA VAL A 228 1.14 -1.63 8.97
C VAL A 228 1.78 -1.38 7.61
N CYS A 229 2.79 -0.51 7.59
CA CYS A 229 3.62 -0.18 6.44
C CYS A 229 4.99 0.37 6.86
N GLN A 230 5.95 0.38 5.94
CA GLN A 230 7.27 0.97 6.18
C GLN A 230 7.24 2.48 5.99
N LYS A 231 6.49 2.96 4.99
CA LYS A 231 6.38 4.38 4.67
C LYS A 231 4.94 4.85 4.58
N ILE A 232 4.73 6.11 4.92
CA ILE A 232 3.44 6.80 4.81
C ILE A 232 3.60 7.90 3.77
N VAL A 233 2.67 7.96 2.82
CA VAL A 233 2.63 9.00 1.79
C VAL A 233 1.46 9.92 2.07
N LEU A 234 1.74 11.09 2.62
CA LEU A 234 0.76 12.15 2.88
C LEU A 234 0.43 12.84 1.55
N CYS A 235 -0.84 12.82 1.15
CA CYS A 235 -1.30 13.35 -0.12
C CYS A 235 -2.09 14.64 0.08
N GLU A 236 -1.83 15.62 -0.79
CA GLU A 236 -2.55 16.89 -0.91
C GLU A 236 -2.70 17.23 -2.40
N SER A 237 -3.62 18.14 -2.70
CA SER A 237 -3.91 18.61 -4.05
C SER A 237 -2.70 19.14 -4.84
N ASP A 238 -1.66 19.64 -4.18
CA ASP A 238 -0.46 20.21 -4.81
C ASP A 238 0.81 19.35 -4.66
N GLY A 239 0.70 18.17 -4.05
CA GLY A 239 1.81 17.24 -3.95
C GLY A 239 1.61 16.11 -2.94
N ALA A 240 2.58 15.20 -2.90
CA ALA A 240 2.64 14.17 -1.89
C ALA A 240 3.96 14.24 -1.13
N LYS A 241 3.97 13.80 0.12
CA LYS A 241 5.16 13.74 0.97
C LYS A 241 5.32 12.34 1.52
N ILE A 242 6.49 11.75 1.32
CA ILE A 242 6.81 10.41 1.82
C ILE A 242 7.65 10.50 3.10
N THR A 243 7.30 9.70 4.10
CA THR A 243 7.98 9.64 5.40
C THR A 243 8.07 8.20 5.87
N ASP A 244 9.05 7.89 6.71
CA ASP A 244 9.15 6.61 7.40
C ASP A 244 8.09 6.53 8.52
N ALA A 245 7.47 5.37 8.71
CA ALA A 245 6.38 5.19 9.66
C ALA A 245 6.77 5.58 11.11
N GLU A 246 7.99 5.23 11.53
CA GLU A 246 8.48 5.62 12.86
C GLU A 246 8.56 7.14 13.05
N ASP A 247 9.01 7.85 12.02
CA ASP A 247 9.18 9.29 12.08
C ASP A 247 7.86 10.03 11.98
N PHE A 248 6.91 9.49 11.21
CA PHE A 248 5.51 9.90 11.27
C PHE A 248 4.98 9.79 12.70
N PHE A 249 5.09 8.64 13.36
CA PHE A 249 4.57 8.46 14.73
C PHE A 249 5.26 9.36 15.77
N LYS A 250 6.56 9.63 15.61
CA LYS A 250 7.25 10.62 16.46
C LYS A 250 6.68 12.02 16.24
N ALA A 251 6.45 12.41 14.98
CA ALA A 251 5.92 13.71 14.61
C ALA A 251 4.44 13.90 15.00
N THR A 252 3.66 12.83 15.03
CA THR A 252 2.20 12.86 15.30
C THR A 252 1.83 12.46 16.73
N SER A 253 2.82 12.24 17.60
CA SER A 253 2.57 11.96 19.01
C SER A 253 1.72 13.06 19.67
N GLY A 254 0.58 12.66 20.23
CA GLY A 254 -0.38 13.57 20.88
C GLY A 254 -1.23 14.41 19.90
N ASN A 255 -1.24 14.09 18.60
CA ASN A 255 -2.14 14.72 17.64
C ASN A 255 -3.61 14.31 17.93
N ALA A 256 -4.54 15.26 17.79
CA ALA A 256 -5.95 15.05 18.11
C ALA A 256 -6.73 14.23 17.06
N TYR A 257 -6.21 14.12 15.84
CA TYR A 257 -6.84 13.47 14.70
C TYR A 257 -6.17 12.16 14.29
N ILE A 258 -5.01 11.84 14.90
CA ILE A 258 -4.23 10.65 14.57
C ILE A 258 -4.14 9.80 15.83
N HIS A 259 -4.81 8.66 15.81
CA HIS A 259 -4.86 7.75 16.93
C HIS A 259 -4.06 6.49 16.61
N ARG A 260 -2.85 6.40 17.19
CA ARG A 260 -2.01 5.21 17.09
C ARG A 260 -2.64 4.08 17.90
N LEU A 261 -2.93 2.96 17.24
CA LEU A 261 -3.58 1.79 17.83
C LEU A 261 -2.55 0.84 18.44
N ASP A 262 -1.42 0.65 17.74
CA ASP A 262 -0.35 -0.24 18.17
C ASP A 262 1.05 0.25 17.69
N PHE A 263 2.00 -0.65 17.48
CA PHE A 263 3.33 -0.27 16.95
C PHE A 263 3.29 0.39 15.57
N ALA A 264 2.37 0.04 14.66
CA ALA A 264 2.40 0.57 13.29
C ALA A 264 1.04 0.80 12.62
N GLN A 265 -0.06 0.58 13.32
CA GLN A 265 -1.43 0.86 12.89
C GLN A 265 -1.94 2.15 13.54
N PHE A 266 -2.74 2.91 12.79
CA PHE A 266 -3.40 4.10 13.30
C PHE A 266 -4.69 4.39 12.55
N THR A 267 -5.56 5.17 13.18
CA THR A 267 -6.66 5.84 12.47
C THR A 267 -6.34 7.31 12.25
N LEU A 268 -6.91 7.83 11.17
CA LEU A 268 -6.91 9.24 10.82
C LEU A 268 -8.35 9.73 10.78
N ASP A 269 -8.65 10.79 11.51
CA ASP A 269 -9.86 11.58 11.36
C ASP A 269 -9.60 12.80 10.48
N PRO A 270 -10.60 13.27 9.72
CA PRO A 270 -10.45 14.46 8.90
C PRO A 270 -10.22 15.69 9.78
N MET A 271 -9.31 16.55 9.33
CA MET A 271 -8.98 17.84 9.97
C MET A 271 -9.18 19.00 9.00
N SER A 272 -8.90 20.23 9.44
CA SER A 272 -8.93 21.38 8.53
C SER A 272 -7.78 21.32 7.52
N ASP A 273 -7.96 21.88 6.32
CA ASP A 273 -6.88 21.94 5.30
C ASP A 273 -5.61 22.63 5.83
N GLU A 274 -5.78 23.60 6.74
CA GLU A 274 -4.67 24.28 7.40
C GLU A 274 -3.94 23.36 8.38
N ASP A 275 -4.67 22.60 9.20
CA ASP A 275 -4.07 21.61 10.11
C ASP A 275 -3.36 20.50 9.33
N TRP A 276 -3.94 20.07 8.20
CA TRP A 276 -3.33 19.05 7.33
C TRP A 276 -2.02 19.54 6.71
N LYS A 277 -1.99 20.79 6.22
CA LYS A 277 -0.74 21.39 5.71
C LYS A 277 0.31 21.53 6.80
N GLN A 278 -0.07 21.99 8.00
CA GLN A 278 0.84 22.09 9.14
C GLN A 278 1.38 20.71 9.56
N LEU A 279 0.55 19.67 9.51
CA LEU A 279 0.97 18.29 9.73
C LEU A 279 1.99 17.86 8.68
N MET A 280 1.69 18.06 7.39
CA MET A 280 2.60 17.72 6.30
C MET A 280 3.95 18.44 6.44
N ASP A 281 3.96 19.71 6.83
CA ASP A 281 5.20 20.47 7.06
C ASP A 281 5.99 19.97 8.27
N ARG A 282 5.31 19.57 9.36
CA ARG A 282 5.93 19.07 10.59
C ARG A 282 6.54 17.68 10.44
N VAL A 283 5.88 16.80 9.70
CA VAL A 283 6.35 15.42 9.50
C VAL A 283 7.64 15.45 8.67
N PRO A 284 8.75 14.82 9.11
CA PRO A 284 9.97 14.78 8.30
C PRO A 284 9.75 13.92 7.05
N GLY A 285 10.51 14.16 5.99
CA GLY A 285 10.41 13.38 4.75
C GLY A 285 10.48 14.24 3.50
N ASP A 286 10.46 13.58 2.36
CA ASP A 286 10.65 14.20 1.06
C ASP A 286 9.32 14.43 0.37
N TYR A 287 9.14 15.63 -0.20
CA TYR A 287 8.05 15.86 -1.14
C TYR A 287 8.32 15.05 -2.41
N LEU A 288 7.40 14.16 -2.74
CA LEU A 288 7.30 13.50 -4.03
C LEU A 288 6.90 14.57 -5.05
N THR A 289 7.89 15.28 -5.58
CA THR A 289 7.65 16.22 -6.67
C THR A 289 7.48 15.44 -7.96
N HIS A 290 6.40 15.70 -8.69
CA HIS A 290 6.32 15.28 -10.08
C HIS A 290 7.53 15.89 -10.81
N PRO A 291 8.37 15.08 -11.49
CA PRO A 291 9.55 15.59 -12.17
C PRO A 291 9.15 16.69 -13.15
N LYS A 292 9.69 17.88 -12.96
CA LYS A 292 9.50 18.98 -13.91
C LYS A 292 10.34 18.70 -15.15
N THR A 293 9.91 19.22 -16.29
CA THR A 293 10.65 19.07 -17.55
C THR A 293 11.22 20.40 -17.99
N TYR A 294 12.50 20.39 -18.35
CA TYR A 294 13.24 21.55 -18.81
C TYR A 294 13.72 21.40 -20.26
N ILE A 295 13.76 22.52 -21.00
CA ILE A 295 14.52 22.62 -22.24
C ILE A 295 15.91 23.17 -21.91
N LEU A 296 16.93 22.34 -22.11
CA LEU A 296 18.32 22.77 -22.13
C LEU A 296 18.72 23.10 -23.56
N ARG A 297 19.60 24.10 -23.72
CA ARG A 297 20.03 24.57 -25.05
C ARG A 297 21.53 24.48 -25.20
N TRP A 298 21.94 23.86 -26.29
CA TRP A 298 23.33 23.64 -26.63
C TRP A 298 23.67 24.20 -28.00
N ASN A 299 24.58 25.18 -28.05
CA ASN A 299 25.20 25.62 -29.28
C ASN A 299 26.66 25.13 -29.33
N PRO A 300 27.00 24.15 -30.20
CA PRO A 300 28.33 23.56 -30.26
C PRO A 300 29.44 24.55 -30.64
N THR A 301 29.10 25.64 -31.34
CA THR A 301 30.06 26.66 -31.76
C THR A 301 30.58 27.46 -30.58
N ILE A 302 29.71 27.80 -29.63
CA ILE A 302 30.06 28.66 -28.49
C ILE A 302 30.25 27.91 -27.17
N SER A 303 29.58 26.78 -26.95
CA SER A 303 29.67 26.00 -25.71
C SER A 303 31.07 25.40 -25.50
N SER A 304 31.47 25.18 -24.26
CA SER A 304 32.67 24.39 -23.93
C SER A 304 32.52 22.91 -24.32
N PHE A 305 31.28 22.40 -24.34
CA PHE A 305 30.96 21.08 -24.87
C PHE A 305 30.85 21.15 -26.40
N LYS A 306 31.90 20.69 -27.10
CA LYS A 306 32.01 20.75 -28.56
C LYS A 306 31.36 19.56 -29.24
N LEU A 307 31.03 19.70 -30.53
CA LEU A 307 30.44 18.62 -31.34
C LEU A 307 31.30 17.34 -31.34
N GLU A 308 32.63 17.48 -31.29
CA GLU A 308 33.55 16.33 -31.16
C GLU A 308 33.40 15.58 -29.83
N HIS A 309 33.10 16.28 -28.74
CA HIS A 309 32.82 15.66 -27.45
C HIS A 309 31.49 14.92 -27.50
N TYR A 310 30.49 15.50 -28.17
CA TYR A 310 29.21 14.83 -28.38
C TYR A 310 29.35 13.56 -29.25
N ARG A 311 30.14 13.60 -30.33
CA ARG A 311 30.45 12.39 -31.13
C ARG A 311 31.07 11.28 -30.28
N LYS A 312 32.02 11.62 -29.40
CA LYS A 312 32.61 10.65 -28.46
C LYS A 312 31.58 10.15 -27.45
N ALA A 313 30.74 11.05 -26.93
CA ALA A 313 29.69 10.71 -25.98
C ALA A 313 28.66 9.74 -26.57
N CYS A 314 28.25 9.94 -27.82
CA CYS A 314 27.33 9.04 -28.55
C CYS A 314 27.92 7.65 -28.81
N ALA A 315 29.25 7.46 -28.68
CA ALA A 315 29.88 6.15 -28.81
C ALA A 315 29.74 5.29 -27.54
N TYR A 316 29.30 5.87 -26.42
CA TYR A 316 28.98 5.15 -25.19
C TYR A 316 27.51 4.72 -25.24
N HIS A 317 27.27 3.41 -25.19
CA HIS A 317 25.92 2.84 -25.32
C HIS A 317 25.03 3.06 -24.08
N ASP A 318 25.63 3.29 -22.91
CA ASP A 318 24.90 3.43 -21.62
C ASP A 318 24.56 4.89 -21.27
N GLY A 319 24.80 5.84 -22.19
CA GLY A 319 24.65 7.27 -21.95
C GLY A 319 25.94 7.94 -21.46
N PHE A 320 25.82 9.19 -21.01
CA PHE A 320 26.96 9.99 -20.53
C PHE A 320 26.53 11.07 -19.52
N SER A 321 27.45 11.47 -18.65
CA SER A 321 27.19 12.47 -17.61
C SER A 321 27.99 13.74 -17.83
N MET A 322 27.43 14.88 -17.46
CA MET A 322 28.13 16.18 -17.43
C MET A 322 27.43 17.13 -16.46
N ASN A 323 27.89 18.38 -16.37
CA ASN A 323 27.10 19.45 -15.78
C ASN A 323 26.60 20.40 -16.86
N TRP A 324 25.51 21.11 -16.57
CA TRP A 324 24.96 22.10 -17.48
C TRP A 324 24.42 23.32 -16.75
N SER A 325 24.60 24.49 -17.35
CA SER A 325 24.07 25.73 -16.77
C SER A 325 22.55 25.80 -16.94
N ILE A 326 21.85 26.18 -15.88
CA ILE A 326 20.39 26.29 -15.81
C ILE A 326 20.00 27.71 -15.41
N TYR A 327 19.10 28.33 -16.19
CA TYR A 327 18.65 29.70 -15.94
C TYR A 327 17.48 29.75 -14.96
N GLU A 328 16.45 28.92 -15.10
CA GLU A 328 15.31 28.84 -14.17
C GLU A 328 15.57 27.81 -13.07
N TRP A 329 16.68 28.02 -12.35
CA TRP A 329 17.20 27.10 -11.34
C TRP A 329 16.36 27.08 -10.06
N GLU A 330 15.63 28.15 -9.74
CA GLU A 330 14.91 28.30 -8.47
C GLU A 330 13.86 27.21 -8.23
N LYS A 331 13.35 26.62 -9.31
CA LYS A 331 12.33 25.57 -9.30
C LYS A 331 12.88 24.18 -9.58
N ALA A 332 14.15 24.08 -9.98
CA ALA A 332 14.79 22.84 -10.40
C ALA A 332 15.26 22.05 -9.19
N LYS A 333 15.13 20.72 -9.27
CA LYS A 333 15.60 19.79 -8.24
C LYS A 333 16.22 18.55 -8.88
N LYS A 334 17.01 17.83 -8.08
CA LYS A 334 17.42 16.46 -8.42
C LYS A 334 16.19 15.62 -8.81
N GLY A 335 16.29 14.89 -9.92
CA GLY A 335 15.23 14.05 -10.46
C GLY A 335 14.36 14.70 -11.54
N ASP A 336 14.44 16.03 -11.73
CA ASP A 336 13.78 16.70 -12.85
C ASP A 336 14.35 16.22 -14.20
N ARG A 337 13.51 16.24 -15.24
CA ARG A 337 13.85 15.77 -16.58
C ARG A 337 14.26 16.92 -17.48
N PHE A 338 15.01 16.60 -18.53
CA PHE A 338 15.29 17.58 -19.57
C PHE A 338 15.35 16.99 -20.97
N TYR A 339 15.15 17.87 -21.95
CA TYR A 339 15.41 17.64 -23.36
C TYR A 339 16.46 18.66 -23.83
N MET A 340 17.51 18.18 -24.53
CA MET A 340 18.58 19.04 -25.04
C MET A 340 18.31 19.46 -26.48
N GLU A 341 17.98 20.74 -26.69
CA GLU A 341 17.91 21.36 -27.99
C GLU A 341 19.33 21.73 -28.48
N ARG A 342 19.77 21.12 -29.58
CA ARG A 342 20.92 21.60 -30.35
C ARG A 342 20.51 22.83 -31.16
N LEU A 343 21.29 23.90 -31.03
CA LEU A 343 21.18 25.16 -31.76
C LEU A 343 22.20 25.22 -32.91
N GLY A 344 21.94 26.11 -33.87
CA GLY A 344 22.72 26.26 -35.11
C GLY A 344 21.90 25.87 -36.34
N ASP A 345 22.45 26.05 -37.53
CA ASP A 345 21.70 25.81 -38.78
C ASP A 345 21.66 24.31 -39.16
N ASP A 346 22.75 23.58 -38.94
CA ASP A 346 22.82 22.13 -39.21
C ASP A 346 22.47 21.30 -37.97
N GLY A 347 21.42 20.50 -38.09
CA GLY A 347 20.98 19.53 -37.07
C GLY A 347 20.24 20.13 -35.88
N ARG A 348 19.48 21.21 -36.12
CA ARG A 348 18.70 21.90 -35.07
C ARG A 348 17.50 21.08 -34.63
N GLY A 349 17.36 20.88 -33.32
CA GLY A 349 16.30 20.07 -32.74
C GLY A 349 16.73 19.41 -31.43
N ILE A 350 15.88 18.55 -30.88
CA ILE A 350 16.23 17.78 -29.68
C ILE A 350 17.14 16.61 -30.07
N VAL A 351 18.32 16.55 -29.44
CA VAL A 351 19.36 15.58 -29.77
C VAL A 351 19.54 14.47 -28.73
N PHE A 352 19.14 14.72 -27.48
CA PHE A 352 19.10 13.73 -26.40
C PHE A 352 18.21 14.23 -25.26
N ARG A 353 17.83 13.31 -24.36
CA ARG A 353 17.12 13.64 -23.12
C ARG A 353 17.91 13.16 -21.91
N GLY A 354 17.42 13.46 -20.72
CA GLY A 354 18.07 13.02 -19.50
C GLY A 354 17.39 13.50 -18.23
N GLN A 355 18.11 13.37 -17.13
CA GLN A 355 17.64 13.77 -15.80
C GLN A 355 18.71 14.55 -15.03
N PHE A 356 18.28 15.38 -14.09
CA PHE A 356 19.16 16.05 -13.15
C PHE A 356 19.55 15.10 -12.02
N THR A 357 20.85 14.98 -11.75
CA THR A 357 21.40 14.10 -10.70
C THR A 357 21.82 14.87 -9.45
N SER A 358 21.78 16.20 -9.49
CA SER A 358 22.01 17.09 -8.35
C SER A 358 20.91 18.16 -8.24
N ASP A 359 20.79 18.76 -7.05
CA ASP A 359 20.15 20.07 -6.93
C ASP A 359 21.02 21.16 -7.58
N PRO A 360 20.45 22.31 -7.96
CA PRO A 360 21.21 23.40 -8.54
C PRO A 360 22.28 23.95 -7.58
N TYR A 361 23.50 24.13 -8.09
CA TYR A 361 24.63 24.68 -7.35
C TYR A 361 25.31 25.82 -8.09
N LEU A 362 25.95 26.71 -7.35
CA LEU A 362 26.60 27.90 -7.90
C LEU A 362 28.02 27.56 -8.38
N GLY A 363 28.33 27.90 -9.63
CA GLY A 363 29.65 27.72 -10.24
C GLY A 363 30.13 28.96 -11.01
N GLU A 364 31.38 28.91 -11.45
CA GLU A 364 31.98 29.95 -12.31
C GLU A 364 31.37 29.93 -13.71
N ASP A 365 31.36 31.07 -14.40
CA ASP A 365 30.82 31.17 -15.76
C ASP A 365 31.66 30.36 -16.75
N TRP A 366 31.00 29.51 -17.55
CA TRP A 366 31.65 28.72 -18.60
C TRP A 366 32.31 29.62 -19.66
N ALA A 367 31.85 30.86 -19.82
CA ALA A 367 32.43 31.85 -20.72
C ALA A 367 33.66 32.58 -20.14
N GLY A 368 34.12 32.21 -18.95
CA GLY A 368 35.32 32.79 -18.33
C GLY A 368 35.14 34.22 -17.83
N THR A 369 33.91 34.62 -17.51
CA THR A 369 33.63 35.92 -16.88
C THR A 369 33.58 35.80 -15.36
N ASN A 370 33.74 36.90 -14.61
CA ASN A 370 33.59 36.91 -13.15
C ASN A 370 32.13 36.74 -12.66
N LYS A 371 31.20 36.34 -13.54
CA LYS A 371 29.81 36.09 -13.15
C LYS A 371 29.68 34.67 -12.61
N LYS A 372 28.80 34.49 -11.63
CA LYS A 372 28.41 33.16 -11.18
C LYS A 372 27.15 32.71 -11.92
N ARG A 373 27.04 31.41 -12.18
CA ARG A 373 25.86 30.77 -12.77
C ARG A 373 25.46 29.55 -11.95
N TYR A 374 24.20 29.17 -12.06
CA TYR A 374 23.72 27.92 -11.50
C TYR A 374 23.94 26.78 -12.50
N TYR A 375 24.38 25.66 -11.98
CA TYR A 375 24.61 24.41 -12.68
C TYR A 375 23.84 23.29 -12.01
N VAL A 376 23.51 22.28 -12.80
CA VAL A 376 23.04 20.97 -12.35
C VAL A 376 23.94 19.91 -12.95
N ASP A 377 24.20 18.84 -12.20
CA ASP A 377 24.75 17.62 -12.77
C ASP A 377 23.64 16.86 -13.49
N ILE A 378 23.96 16.31 -14.65
CA ILE A 378 23.00 15.66 -15.55
C ILE A 378 23.53 14.33 -16.05
N ASP A 379 22.62 13.35 -16.13
CA ASP A 379 22.83 12.13 -16.90
C ASP A 379 22.02 12.21 -18.20
N CYS A 380 22.65 11.85 -19.30
CA CYS A 380 22.12 11.96 -20.65
C CYS A 380 21.93 10.57 -21.26
N PHE A 381 20.76 10.34 -21.85
CA PHE A 381 20.36 9.07 -22.44
C PHE A 381 19.68 9.31 -23.81
N ASP A 382 19.43 8.24 -24.55
CA ASP A 382 18.70 8.26 -25.83
C ASP A 382 19.26 9.28 -26.84
N ALA A 383 20.59 9.33 -26.96
CA ALA A 383 21.25 10.30 -27.81
C ALA A 383 21.16 9.92 -29.30
N SER A 384 20.63 10.85 -30.11
CA SER A 384 20.66 10.76 -31.57
C SER A 384 22.11 10.88 -32.10
N PRO A 385 22.43 10.30 -33.27
CA PRO A 385 23.77 10.42 -33.85
C PRO A 385 24.18 11.88 -34.07
N ALA A 386 25.38 12.26 -33.60
CA ALA A 386 25.87 13.64 -33.66
C ALA A 386 25.93 14.28 -35.07
N ASP A 387 26.13 13.45 -36.10
CA ASP A 387 26.19 13.84 -37.52
C ASP A 387 24.90 13.49 -38.29
N GLY A 388 23.87 13.00 -37.59
CA GLY A 388 22.57 12.64 -38.13
C GLY A 388 21.51 13.74 -37.95
N GLN A 389 20.27 13.37 -38.24
CA GLN A 389 19.11 14.20 -37.90
C GLN A 389 18.86 14.14 -36.38
N PRO A 390 18.39 15.24 -35.78
CA PRO A 390 17.93 15.22 -34.39
C PRO A 390 16.74 14.26 -34.25
N GLN A 391 16.50 13.77 -33.03
CA GLN A 391 15.38 12.89 -32.72
C GLN A 391 14.04 13.59 -32.99
N ILE A 392 13.97 14.88 -32.63
CA ILE A 392 12.83 15.77 -32.92
C ILE A 392 13.38 17.04 -33.57
N THR A 393 12.89 17.36 -34.76
CA THR A 393 13.28 18.56 -35.51
C THR A 393 12.66 19.83 -34.91
N VAL A 394 13.28 20.98 -35.17
CA VAL A 394 12.70 22.26 -34.69
C VAL A 394 11.35 22.58 -35.31
N GLU A 395 11.08 22.12 -36.53
CA GLU A 395 9.79 22.25 -37.20
C GLU A 395 8.69 21.48 -36.46
N GLU A 396 8.99 20.26 -36.01
CA GLU A 396 8.08 19.46 -35.20
C GLU A 396 7.82 20.13 -33.84
N LEU A 397 8.87 20.63 -33.17
CA LEU A 397 8.75 21.36 -31.91
C LEU A 397 7.86 22.60 -32.06
N LYS A 398 8.04 23.39 -33.14
CA LYS A 398 7.20 24.55 -33.46
C LYS A 398 5.75 24.15 -33.74
N SER A 399 5.52 22.94 -34.24
CA SER A 399 4.17 22.43 -34.52
C SER A 399 3.45 21.98 -33.25
N ILE A 400 4.11 21.24 -32.35
CA ILE A 400 3.47 20.70 -31.13
C ILE A 400 3.41 21.72 -29.99
N LEU A 401 4.39 22.62 -29.93
CA LEU A 401 4.56 23.64 -28.89
C LEU A 401 4.74 25.04 -29.52
N PRO A 402 3.76 25.55 -30.28
CA PRO A 402 3.84 26.84 -30.96
C PRO A 402 3.94 28.04 -30.01
N GLU A 403 3.55 27.86 -28.75
CA GLU A 403 3.64 28.88 -27.70
C GLU A 403 5.08 29.14 -27.21
N ILE A 404 6.01 28.22 -27.48
CA ILE A 404 7.42 28.39 -27.17
C ILE A 404 8.11 29.09 -28.34
N ASN A 405 8.80 30.19 -28.06
CA ASN A 405 9.64 30.82 -29.07
C ASN A 405 10.94 30.03 -29.24
N TRP A 406 10.94 29.04 -30.14
CA TRP A 406 12.11 28.21 -30.37
C TRP A 406 13.32 29.00 -30.91
N ASP A 407 13.12 30.14 -31.55
CA ASP A 407 14.19 30.98 -32.11
C ASP A 407 14.85 31.91 -31.08
N LYS A 408 14.30 32.00 -29.86
CA LYS A 408 14.85 32.82 -28.76
C LYS A 408 14.60 32.17 -27.41
N GLY A 409 15.64 32.05 -26.59
CA GLY A 409 15.47 31.61 -25.21
C GLY A 409 16.79 31.43 -24.49
N HIS A 410 16.70 31.00 -23.24
CA HIS A 410 17.83 30.60 -22.40
C HIS A 410 17.84 29.09 -22.20
N SER A 411 19.01 28.53 -21.88
CA SER A 411 19.08 27.14 -21.42
C SER A 411 18.45 27.02 -20.04
N GLY A 412 17.71 25.95 -19.79
CA GLY A 412 17.00 25.76 -18.52
C GLY A 412 15.67 26.50 -18.49
N GLN A 413 14.92 26.46 -19.58
CA GLN A 413 13.54 26.95 -19.64
C GLN A 413 12.61 25.86 -19.08
N LEU A 414 11.82 26.19 -18.05
CA LEU A 414 10.85 25.26 -17.47
C LEU A 414 9.62 25.14 -18.37
N LEU A 415 9.20 23.91 -18.66
CA LEU A 415 7.94 23.62 -19.35
C LEU A 415 6.78 23.55 -18.36
N THR A 416 5.58 23.94 -18.82
CA THR A 416 4.34 23.56 -18.12
C THR A 416 4.07 22.07 -18.28
N GLU A 417 3.24 21.48 -17.41
CA GLU A 417 2.92 20.06 -17.46
C GLU A 417 2.32 19.64 -18.82
N GLY A 418 1.37 20.42 -19.35
CA GLY A 418 0.79 20.17 -20.68
C GLY A 418 1.80 20.31 -21.83
N GLN A 419 2.85 21.12 -21.68
CA GLN A 419 3.94 21.21 -22.66
C GLN A 419 4.86 20.00 -22.58
N ALA A 420 5.21 19.60 -21.35
CA ALA A 420 6.03 18.43 -21.08
C ALA A 420 5.38 17.16 -21.63
N GLN A 421 4.07 16.99 -21.39
CA GLN A 421 3.31 15.83 -21.87
C GLN A 421 3.35 15.72 -23.40
N LYS A 422 3.06 16.81 -24.13
CA LYS A 422 3.10 16.81 -25.60
C LYS A 422 4.49 16.46 -26.16
N LEU A 423 5.55 16.91 -25.48
CA LEU A 423 6.93 16.63 -25.89
C LEU A 423 7.29 15.17 -25.65
N GLU A 424 6.89 14.61 -24.50
CA GLU A 424 7.07 13.20 -24.17
C GLU A 424 6.33 12.29 -25.17
N GLU A 425 5.05 12.58 -25.45
CA GLU A 425 4.25 11.83 -26.44
C GLU A 425 4.90 11.81 -27.83
N LEU A 426 5.45 12.95 -28.27
CA LEU A 426 6.19 13.02 -29.52
C LEU A 426 7.50 12.22 -29.46
N TRP A 427 8.25 12.32 -28.36
CA TRP A 427 9.49 11.57 -28.18
C TRP A 427 9.27 10.07 -28.25
N ASP A 428 8.30 9.55 -27.48
CA ASP A 428 8.00 8.13 -27.42
C ASP A 428 7.56 7.59 -28.79
N SER A 429 6.75 8.36 -29.54
CA SER A 429 6.36 8.00 -30.91
C SER A 429 7.54 7.83 -31.88
N LYS A 430 8.69 8.46 -31.58
CA LYS A 430 9.93 8.36 -32.36
C LYS A 430 10.82 7.20 -31.90
N MET A 431 10.61 6.69 -30.69
CA MET A 431 11.36 5.55 -30.14
C MET A 431 10.72 4.21 -30.52
N GLU A 432 9.41 4.18 -30.77
CA GLU A 432 8.67 2.99 -31.22
C GLU A 432 8.76 2.73 -32.74
N ALA A 433 9.23 3.72 -33.51
CA ALA A 433 9.36 3.67 -34.97
C ALA A 433 10.77 3.27 -35.42
#